data_AF-A0A3D1ZMS3-F1
#
_entry.id   AF-A0A3D1ZMS3-F1
#
_cell.length_a   1.000
_cell.length_b   1.000
_cell.length_c   1.000
_cell.angle_alpha   90.00
_cell.angle_beta   90.00
_cell.angle_gamma   90.00
#
_symmetry.space_group_name_H-M   'P 1'
#
loop_
_entity.id
_entity.type
_entity.pdbx_description
1 polymer ?
#
loop_
_entity_poly.entity_id
_entity_poly.type
_entity_poly.pdbx_seq_one_letter_code
_entity_poly.pdbx_strand_id
1 'polypeptide(L)' 'MKLETKAIHSGFDDDPATRAVAVPIYQTTSYSFRDTQHGA' A
#
# COMPACT_ATOMS: atom_id res chain seq x y z
N MET A 1 -17.13 10.99 8.10
CA MET A 1 -17.20 10.49 6.71
C MET A 1 -18.38 9.54 6.59
N LYS A 2 -19.21 9.67 5.55
CA LYS A 2 -20.41 8.82 5.33
C LYS A 2 -20.03 7.39 4.93
N LEU A 3 -20.96 6.44 5.02
CA LEU A 3 -20.70 5.02 4.75
C LEU A 3 -20.25 4.79 3.30
N GLU A 4 -20.91 5.46 2.36
CA GLU A 4 -20.66 5.35 0.91
C GLU A 4 -19.24 5.84 0.58
N THR A 5 -18.79 6.91 1.23
CA THR A 5 -17.43 7.43 1.07
C THR A 5 -16.39 6.47 1.69
N LYS A 6 -16.68 5.89 2.85
CA LYS A 6 -15.77 4.90 3.48
C LYS A 6 -15.63 3.64 2.63
N ALA A 7 -16.71 3.19 1.99
CA ALA A 7 -16.67 2.01 1.12
C ALA A 7 -15.69 2.15 -0.05
N ILE A 8 -15.43 3.39 -0.48
CA ILE A 8 -14.51 3.68 -1.61
C ILE A 8 -13.09 4.03 -1.12
N HIS A 9 -12.95 4.79 -0.03
CA HIS A 9 -11.68 5.42 0.34
C HIS A 9 -11.00 4.82 1.59
N SER A 10 -11.65 3.92 2.32
CA SER A 10 -11.06 3.36 3.53
C SER A 10 -10.04 2.28 3.20
N GLY A 11 -8.84 2.38 3.80
CA GLY A 11 -7.81 1.34 3.74
C GLY A 11 -6.76 1.52 2.65
N PHE A 12 -6.91 2.53 1.77
CA PHE A 12 -5.92 2.88 0.77
C PHE A 12 -6.03 4.37 0.42
N ASP A 13 -4.89 5.06 0.46
CA ASP A 13 -4.68 6.40 -0.14
C ASP A 13 -3.91 6.23 -1.48
N ASP A 14 -3.35 7.27 -2.09
CA ASP A 14 -2.52 7.09 -3.28
C ASP A 14 -1.17 6.41 -2.96
N ASP A 15 -0.62 5.66 -3.92
CA ASP A 15 0.73 5.10 -3.78
C ASP A 15 1.76 6.24 -3.65
N PRO A 16 2.49 6.37 -2.53
CA PRO A 16 3.39 7.51 -2.31
C PRO A 16 4.56 7.55 -3.30
N ALA A 17 4.91 6.43 -3.93
CA ALA A 17 5.99 6.37 -4.91
C ALA A 17 5.56 6.88 -6.30
N THR A 18 4.32 6.65 -6.73
CA THR A 18 3.87 6.93 -8.11
C THR A 18 2.61 7.80 -8.22
N ARG A 19 1.90 8.04 -7.11
CA ARG A 19 0.57 8.65 -7.02
C ARG A 19 -0.52 7.86 -7.74
N ALA A 20 -0.34 6.55 -7.89
CA ALA A 20 -1.40 5.68 -8.40
C ALA A 20 -2.60 5.67 -7.42
N VAL A 21 -3.79 5.93 -7.96
CA VAL A 21 -5.05 5.92 -7.20
C VAL A 21 -5.73 4.55 -7.18
N ALA A 22 -5.22 3.61 -7.97
CA ALA A 22 -5.58 2.20 -7.90
C ALA A 22 -4.54 1.44 -7.08
N VAL A 23 -5.00 0.47 -6.29
CA VAL A 23 -4.12 -0.38 -5.47
C VAL A 23 -3.17 -1.19 -6.36
N PRO A 24 -1.85 -1.11 -6.16
CA PRO A 24 -0.90 -1.94 -6.89
C PRO A 24 -1.10 -3.43 -6.62
N ILE A 25 -0.93 -4.25 -7.66
CA ILE A 25 -0.89 -5.72 -7.51
C ILE A 25 0.55 -6.11 -7.19
N TYR A 26 0.84 -6.41 -5.92
CA TYR A 26 2.15 -6.93 -5.50
C TYR A 26 2.28 -8.43 -5.79
N GLN A 27 2.37 -8.78 -7.07
CA GLN A 27 2.62 -10.15 -7.52
C GLN A 27 4.11 -10.50 -7.37
N THR A 28 4.56 -10.58 -6.13
CA THR A 28 5.93 -10.95 -5.74
C THR A 28 5.87 -12.02 -4.66
N THR A 29 6.95 -12.79 -4.54
CA THR A 29 7.11 -13.79 -3.48
C THR A 29 7.93 -13.27 -2.29
N SER A 30 8.58 -12.11 -2.42
CA SER A 30 9.53 -11.59 -1.43
C SER A 30 9.71 -10.08 -1.51
N TYR A 31 10.14 -9.48 -0.39
CA TYR A 31 10.57 -8.08 -0.28
C TYR A 31 11.99 -8.02 0.30
N SER A 32 12.80 -7.05 -0.11
CA SER A 32 14.14 -6.85 0.44
C SER A 32 14.08 -6.23 1.84
N PHE A 33 15.03 -6.60 2.70
CA PHE A 33 15.28 -5.88 3.94
C PHE A 33 16.01 -4.56 3.65
N ARG A 34 15.68 -3.50 4.41
CA ARG A 34 16.34 -2.20 4.31
C ARG A 34 17.78 -2.25 4.83
N ASP A 35 18.00 -2.99 5.90
CA ASP A 35 19.29 -3.23 6.55
C ASP A 35 19.25 -4.56 7.32
N THR A 36 20.38 -4.96 7.89
CA THR A 36 20.51 -6.22 8.63
C THR A 36 19.69 -6.26 9.92
N GLN A 37 19.47 -5.12 10.58
CA GLN A 37 18.66 -5.05 11.79
C GLN A 37 17.17 -5.22 11.50
N HIS A 38 16.71 -4.76 10.34
CA HIS A 38 15.34 -4.98 9.86
C HIS A 38 15.06 -6.44 9.46
N GLY A 39 16.11 -7.22 9.20
CA GLY A 39 16.01 -8.64 8.83
C GLY A 39 16.27 -9.64 9.96
N ALA A 40 16.56 -9.17 11.19
CA ALA A 40 16.93 -9.99 12.34
C ALA A 40 15.91 -9.87 13.49
#